data_AF-A0A2V6MLU6-F1
#
_entry.id   AF-A0A2V6MLU6-F1
#
_cell.length_a   1.000
_cell.length_b   1.000
_cell.length_c   1.000
_cell.angle_alpha   90.00
_cell.angle_beta   90.00
_cell.angle_gamma   90.00
#
_symmetry.space_group_name_H-M   'P 1'
#
loop_
_entity.id
_entity.type
_entity.pdbx_description
1 polymer ?
#
loop_
_entity_poly.entity_id
_entity_poly.type
_entity_poly.pdbx_seq_one_letter_code
_entity_poly.pdbx_strand_id
1 'polypeptide(L)'
;QIGGILMTMFDSRTNLSAQVVAEVRQHFAARVYDTVIPRTVRLSEAPSFGKTILEYDKSGAGARAYRALAEEFIRRHTPVAATAAG
;
A
#
# COMPACT_ATOMS: atom_id res chain seq x y z
N GLN A 1 1.26 -19.61 0.33
CA GLN A 1 1.03 -18.97 -0.99
C GLN A 1 1.45 -17.51 -0.92
N ILE A 2 1.65 -16.84 -2.08
CA ILE A 2 2.03 -15.43 -2.18
C ILE A 2 0.75 -14.58 -2.25
N GLY A 3 0.58 -13.61 -1.34
CA GLY A 3 -0.61 -12.75 -1.24
C GLY A 3 -0.62 -11.52 -2.16
N GLY A 4 0.46 -11.26 -2.90
CA GLY A 4 0.59 -10.17 -3.87
C GLY A 4 1.91 -9.40 -3.74
N ILE A 5 2.09 -8.39 -4.61
CA ILE A 5 3.28 -7.54 -4.71
C ILE A 5 2.88 -6.12 -4.30
N LEU A 6 3.48 -5.61 -3.23
CA LEU A 6 3.26 -4.25 -2.74
C LEU A 6 4.45 -3.37 -3.11
N MET A 7 4.19 -2.27 -3.81
CA MET A 7 5.20 -1.28 -4.14
C MET A 7 5.40 -0.33 -2.94
N THR A 8 6.63 -0.20 -2.45
CA THR A 8 6.96 0.63 -1.28
C THR A 8 8.05 1.64 -1.58
N MET A 9 8.23 2.61 -0.68
CA MET A 9 9.19 3.71 -0.77
C MET A 9 9.08 4.51 -2.08
N PHE A 10 7.88 4.59 -2.65
CA PHE A 10 7.64 5.28 -3.91
C PHE A 10 7.94 6.78 -3.78
N ASP A 11 8.77 7.30 -4.68
CA ASP A 11 9.12 8.72 -4.74
C ASP A 11 8.58 9.34 -6.02
N SER A 12 7.48 10.08 -5.89
CA SER A 12 6.77 10.73 -7.01
C SER A 12 7.60 11.79 -7.72
N ARG A 13 8.74 12.20 -7.16
CA ARG A 13 9.66 13.19 -7.77
C ARG A 13 10.61 12.56 -8.78
N THR A 14 10.64 11.22 -8.86
CA THR A 14 11.61 10.49 -9.68
C THR A 14 10.92 9.72 -10.79
N ASN A 15 11.37 9.91 -12.03
CA ASN A 15 10.88 9.14 -13.18
C ASN A 15 11.16 7.64 -13.02
N LEU A 16 12.28 7.28 -12.39
CA LEU A 16 12.64 5.89 -12.13
C LEU A 16 11.59 5.18 -11.27
N SER A 17 11.08 5.82 -10.21
CA SER A 17 10.03 5.20 -9.38
C SER A 17 8.77 4.91 -10.19
N ALA A 18 8.38 5.82 -11.09
CA ALA A 18 7.22 5.61 -11.96
C ALA A 18 7.46 4.49 -12.98
N GLN A 19 8.65 4.44 -13.60
CA GLN A 19 9.02 3.40 -14.55
C GLN A 19 9.02 2.01 -13.92
N VAL A 20 9.61 1.86 -12.72
CA VAL A 20 9.62 0.59 -11.99
C VAL A 20 8.20 0.12 -11.66
N VAL A 21 7.32 1.01 -11.19
CA VAL A 21 5.92 0.65 -10.92
C VAL A 21 5.21 0.20 -12.20
N ALA A 22 5.41 0.91 -13.31
CA ALA A 22 4.80 0.56 -14.58
C ALA A 22 5.28 -0.82 -15.07
N GLU A 23 6.58 -1.09 -15.01
CA GLU A 23 7.16 -2.36 -15.43
C GLU A 23 6.67 -3.53 -14.58
N VAL A 24 6.65 -3.38 -13.25
CA VAL A 24 6.13 -4.42 -12.34
C VAL A 24 4.65 -4.69 -12.60
N ARG A 25 3.84 -3.64 -12.83
CA ARG A 25 2.42 -3.81 -13.18
C ARG A 25 2.23 -4.51 -14.52
N GLN A 26 3.06 -4.20 -15.53
CA GLN A 26 3.02 -4.87 -16.83
C GLN A 26 3.31 -6.37 -16.73
N HIS A 27 4.28 -6.77 -15.89
CA HIS A 27 4.70 -8.17 -15.78
C HIS A 27 3.83 -9.02 -14.85
N PHE A 28 3.34 -8.44 -13.75
CA PHE A 28 2.67 -9.20 -12.69
C PHE A 28 1.18 -8.88 -12.52
N ALA A 29 0.69 -7.83 -13.20
CA ALA A 29 -0.72 -7.46 -13.33
C ALA A 29 -1.54 -7.62 -12.03
N ALA A 30 -2.48 -8.56 -12.02
CA ALA A 30 -3.42 -8.80 -10.92
C ALA A 30 -2.74 -9.11 -9.57
N ARG A 31 -1.47 -9.55 -9.58
CA ARG A 31 -0.72 -9.83 -8.35
C ARG A 31 -0.24 -8.56 -7.65
N VAL A 32 -0.18 -7.42 -8.34
CA VAL A 32 0.29 -6.16 -7.75
C VAL A 32 -0.86 -5.45 -7.06
N TYR A 33 -0.63 -4.93 -5.85
CA TYR A 33 -1.57 -4.03 -5.17
C TYR A 33 -1.68 -2.70 -5.92
N ASP A 34 -2.88 -2.14 -5.99
CA ASP A 34 -3.11 -0.81 -6.54
C ASP A 34 -2.54 0.26 -5.61
N THR A 35 -2.61 0.02 -4.30
CA THR A 35 -1.99 0.87 -3.31
C THR A 35 -0.47 0.85 -3.40
N VAL A 36 0.13 2.04 -3.30
CA VAL A 36 1.58 2.25 -3.27
C VAL A 36 1.94 2.92 -1.94
N ILE A 37 2.99 2.46 -1.26
CA ILE A 37 3.45 3.10 -0.02
C ILE A 37 4.48 4.19 -0.37
N PRO A 38 4.16 5.48 -0.17
CA PRO A 38 5.07 6.57 -0.52
C PRO A 38 6.23 6.65 0.46
N ARG A 39 7.37 7.13 -0.02
CA ARG A 39 8.46 7.58 0.84
C ARG A 39 8.03 8.88 1.53
N THR A 40 8.04 8.90 2.86
CA THR A 40 7.79 10.12 3.64
C THR A 40 8.75 10.19 4.83
N VAL A 41 9.12 11.40 5.23
CA VAL A 41 9.98 11.62 6.41
C VAL A 41 9.30 11.05 7.67
N ARG A 42 8.02 11.35 7.86
CA ARG A 42 7.24 10.89 9.02
C ARG A 42 7.14 9.36 9.13
N LEU A 43 7.00 8.66 8.00
CA LEU A 43 7.01 7.18 7.99
C LEU A 43 8.37 6.62 8.39
N SER A 44 9.47 7.26 7.98
CA SER A 44 10.82 6.86 8.37
C SER A 44 11.14 7.18 9.85
N GLU A 45 10.57 8.25 10.40
CA GLU A 45 10.77 8.66 11.80
C GLU A 45 9.98 7.79 12.79
N ALA A 46 8.75 7.37 12.44
CA ALA A 46 7.85 6.67 13.35
C ALA A 46 8.49 5.51 14.17
N PRO A 47 9.33 4.63 13.58
CA PRO A 47 10.03 3.58 14.32
C PRO A 47 10.93 4.11 15.45
N SER A 48 11.64 5.22 15.25
CA SER A 48 12.52 5.82 16.26
C SER A 48 11.75 6.35 17.49
N PHE A 49 10.45 6.61 17.34
CA PHE A 49 9.56 7.00 18.43
C PHE A 49 8.78 5.81 19.03
N GLY A 50 9.05 4.58 18.59
CA GLY A 50 8.33 3.39 19.05
C GLY A 50 6.84 3.39 18.71
N LYS A 51 6.45 4.12 17.65
CA LYS A 51 5.05 4.28 17.24
C LYS A 51 4.84 3.73 15.83
N THR A 52 3.67 3.18 15.57
CA THR A 52 3.25 2.91 14.19
C THR A 52 3.02 4.24 13.45
N ILE A 53 3.01 4.21 12.11
CA ILE A 53 2.65 5.41 11.35
C ILE A 53 1.22 5.88 11.63
N LEU A 54 0.33 4.96 12.00
CA LEU A 54 -1.04 5.24 12.39
C LEU A 54 -1.14 5.96 13.74
N GLU A 55 -0.08 5.95 14.55
CA GLU A 55 -0.04 6.67 15.83
C GLU A 55 0.80 7.94 15.72
N TYR A 56 1.90 7.90 14.97
CA TYR A 56 2.86 8.98 14.82
C TYR A 56 2.33 10.13 13.93
N ASP A 57 1.74 9.80 12.78
CA ASP A 57 1.19 10.77 11.83
C ASP A 57 -0.11 10.24 11.22
N LYS A 58 -1.16 10.21 12.05
CA LYS A 58 -2.49 9.65 11.76
C LYS A 58 -3.12 10.11 10.44
N SER A 59 -2.87 11.35 10.05
CA SER A 59 -3.39 11.98 8.84
C SER A 59 -2.31 12.13 7.76
N GLY A 60 -1.15 11.54 7.94
CA GLY A 60 -0.05 11.59 6.99
C GLY A 60 -0.31 10.78 5.73
N ALA A 61 0.47 11.05 4.68
CA ALA A 61 0.41 10.27 3.45
C ALA A 61 0.77 8.79 3.69
N GLY A 62 1.74 8.49 4.57
CA GLY A 62 2.06 7.13 4.96
C GLY A 62 0.91 6.41 5.66
N ALA A 63 0.26 7.05 6.63
CA ALA A 63 -0.88 6.47 7.35
C ALA A 63 -2.08 6.24 6.41
N ARG A 64 -2.40 7.20 5.54
CA ARG A 64 -3.45 7.03 4.53
C ARG A 64 -3.16 5.86 3.59
N ALA A 65 -1.92 5.72 3.11
CA ALA A 65 -1.54 4.64 2.23
C ALA A 65 -1.67 3.26 2.91
N TYR A 66 -1.25 3.13 4.17
CA TYR A 66 -1.44 1.87 4.91
C TYR A 66 -2.91 1.53 5.18
N ARG A 67 -3.78 2.52 5.41
CA ARG A 67 -5.23 2.29 5.52
C ARG A 67 -5.83 1.81 4.19
N ALA A 68 -5.50 2.47 3.09
CA ALA A 68 -5.94 2.06 1.76
C ALA A 68 -5.45 0.65 1.41
N LEU A 69 -4.22 0.30 1.78
CA LEU A 69 -3.68 -1.05 1.60
C LEU A 69 -4.47 -2.07 2.42
N ALA A 70 -4.81 -1.76 3.67
CA ALA A 70 -5.59 -2.66 4.51
C ALA A 70 -6.98 -2.93 3.91
N GLU A 71 -7.66 -1.89 3.43
CA GLU A 71 -8.95 -2.01 2.73
C GLU A 71 -8.83 -2.87 1.46
N GLU A 72 -7.80 -2.62 0.66
CA GLU A 72 -7.53 -3.40 -0.54
C GLU A 72 -7.21 -4.87 -0.24
N PHE A 73 -6.40 -5.12 0.80
CA PHE A 73 -6.04 -6.45 1.26
C PHE A 73 -7.28 -7.23 1.68
N ILE A 74 -8.14 -6.63 2.52
CA ILE A 74 -9.40 -7.25 2.97
C ILE A 74 -10.28 -7.57 1.77
N ARG A 75 -10.45 -6.63 0.82
CA ARG A 75 -11.26 -6.86 -0.39
C ARG A 75 -10.73 -8.00 -1.26
N ARG A 76 -9.41 -8.19 -1.34
CA ARG A 76 -8.79 -9.28 -2.12
C ARG A 76 -8.87 -10.66 -1.44
N HIS A 77 -8.96 -10.70 -0.10
CA HIS A 77 -8.81 -11.93 0.68
C HIS A 77 -10.07 -12.34 1.46
N THR A 78 -11.08 -11.48 1.52
CA THR A 78 -12.37 -11.84 2.09
C THR A 78 -13.19 -12.49 0.98
N PRO A 79 -13.66 -13.74 1.17
CA PRO A 79 -14.66 -14.32 0.27
C PRO A 79 -15.84 -13.37 0.24
N VAL A 80 -16.36 -13.02 -0.94
CA VAL A 80 -17.64 -12.30 -1.03
C VAL A 80 -18.67 -13.17 -0.33
N ALA A 81 -18.98 -12.85 0.93
CA ALA A 81 -20.04 -13.50 1.66
C ALA A 81 -21.35 -13.09 0.97
N ALA A 82 -21.89 -14.03 0.19
CA ALA A 82 -23.27 -14.07 -0.28
C ALA A 82 -23.86 -12.75 -0.79
N THR A 83 -23.75 -12.53 -2.10
CA THR A 83 -24.74 -11.78 -2.89
C THR A 83 -26.10 -12.52 -2.92
N ALA A 84 -26.56 -13.06 -1.80
CA ALA A 84 -27.78 -13.85 -1.70
C ALA A 84 -28.39 -13.74 -0.29
N ALA A 85 -28.88 -12.54 0.04
CA ALA A 85 -29.92 -12.37 1.03
C ALA A 85 -30.63 -11.02 0.78
N GLY A 86 -31.76 -11.08 0.04
CA GLY A 86 -32.70 -9.96 -0.14
C GLY A 86 -32.98 -9.63 -1.59
#